data_AF-A0A844Q3Y1-F1
#
_entry.id   AF-A0A844Q3Y1-F1
#
_cell.length_a   1.000
_cell.length_b   1.000
_cell.length_c   1.000
_cell.angle_alpha   90.00
_cell.angle_beta   90.00
_cell.angle_gamma   90.00
#
_symmetry.space_group_name_H-M   'P 1'
#
loop_
_entity.id
_entity.type
_entity.pdbx_description
1 polymer ?
#
loop_
_entity_poly.entity_id
_entity_poly.type
_entity_poly.pdbx_seq_one_letter_code
_entity_poly.pdbx_strand_id
1 'polypeptide(L)'
;MRRGGRPGGPETFRLGRALSFFEQLETKRQTIVDQLDRPEFETIRPTLVGELKALDEMIDAYVQHFELSSIVSEVPHDEGDE
;
A
#
# COMPACT_ATOMS: atom_id res chain seq x y z
N MET A 1 -8.11 -13.63 -39.97
CA MET A 1 -7.06 -12.90 -39.20
C MET A 1 -7.65 -12.45 -37.86
N ARG A 2 -7.34 -13.15 -36.76
CA ARG A 2 -7.71 -12.71 -35.41
C ARG A 2 -6.50 -11.96 -34.84
N ARG A 3 -6.60 -10.64 -34.64
CA ARG A 3 -5.59 -9.88 -33.91
C ARG A 3 -5.66 -10.32 -32.45
N GLY A 4 -4.63 -11.02 -31.98
CA GLY A 4 -4.38 -11.19 -30.56
C GLY A 4 -4.02 -9.83 -29.96
N GLY A 5 -4.99 -9.18 -29.30
CA GLY A 5 -4.69 -8.10 -28.37
C GLY A 5 -3.88 -8.68 -27.21
N ARG A 6 -2.67 -8.19 -27.03
CA ARG A 6 -1.77 -8.64 -25.96
C ARG A 6 -2.40 -8.32 -24.61
N PRO A 7 -2.42 -9.26 -23.64
CA PRO A 7 -2.81 -8.95 -22.28
C PRO A 7 -1.71 -8.09 -21.66
N GLY A 8 -2.05 -6.86 -21.29
CA GLY A 8 -1.16 -5.96 -20.55
C GLY A 8 -0.68 -4.77 -21.37
N GLY A 9 -1.51 -3.72 -21.42
CA GLY A 9 -1.10 -2.41 -21.94
C GLY A 9 -0.20 -1.66 -20.95
N PRO A 10 0.36 -0.50 -21.34
CA PRO A 10 1.11 0.39 -20.44
C PRO A 10 0.35 0.76 -19.16
N GLU A 11 -0.98 0.74 -19.21
CA GLU A 11 -1.89 1.03 -18.10
C GLU A 11 -1.83 -0.03 -16.99
N THR A 12 -1.85 -1.33 -17.33
CA THR A 12 -1.74 -2.42 -16.36
C THR A 12 -0.37 -2.46 -15.70
N PHE A 13 0.68 -2.08 -16.44
CA PHE A 13 2.03 -1.96 -15.89
C PHE A 13 2.13 -0.80 -14.89
N ARG A 14 1.53 0.36 -15.21
CA ARG A 14 1.49 1.51 -14.28
C ARG A 14 0.72 1.17 -13.02
N LEU A 15 -0.42 0.49 -13.14
CA LEU A 15 -1.20 0.03 -11.99
C LEU A 15 -0.43 -0.98 -11.14
N GLY A 16 0.17 -2.00 -11.75
CA GLY A 16 0.97 -2.98 -11.01
C GLY A 16 2.16 -2.36 -10.28
N ARG A 17 2.80 -1.34 -10.88
CA ARG A 17 3.85 -0.56 -10.21
C ARG A 17 3.31 0.29 -9.07
N ALA A 18 2.12 0.85 -9.22
CA ALA A 18 1.49 1.65 -8.17
C ALA A 18 1.14 0.79 -6.94
N LEU A 19 0.53 -0.37 -7.16
CA LEU A 19 0.21 -1.33 -6.11
C LEU A 19 1.46 -1.84 -5.39
N SER A 20 2.51 -2.23 -6.13
CA SER A 20 3.76 -2.68 -5.52
C SER A 20 4.46 -1.60 -4.69
N PHE A 21 4.31 -0.32 -5.06
CA PHE A 21 4.82 0.78 -4.24
C PHE A 21 3.94 1.04 -3.02
N PHE A 22 2.62 0.94 -3.16
CA PHE A 22 1.69 1.02 -2.04
C PHE A 22 1.97 -0.07 -0.98
N GLU A 23 2.19 -1.31 -1.40
CA GLU A 23 2.60 -2.41 -0.51
C GLU A 23 3.89 -2.10 0.28
N GLN A 24 4.85 -1.41 -0.34
CA GLN A 24 6.08 -0.99 0.34
C GLN A 24 5.81 0.09 1.40
N LEU A 25 4.91 1.04 1.12
CA LEU A 25 4.50 2.06 2.08
C LEU A 25 3.78 1.42 3.28
N GLU A 26 2.84 0.50 3.03
CA GLU A 26 2.13 -0.26 4.07
C GLU A 26 3.10 -1.09 4.93
N THR A 27 4.08 -1.75 4.30
CA THR A 27 5.10 -2.51 5.03
C THR A 27 5.91 -1.59 5.96
N LYS A 28 6.29 -0.41 5.48
CA LYS A 28 7.04 0.57 6.28
C LYS A 28 6.17 1.12 7.42
N ARG A 29 4.89 1.39 7.16
CA ARG A 29 3.90 1.81 8.15
C ARG A 29 3.79 0.80 9.27
N GLN A 30 3.60 -0.47 8.93
CA GLN A 30 3.51 -1.55 9.91
C GLN A 30 4.81 -1.69 10.72
N THR A 31 5.97 -1.53 10.08
CA THR A 31 7.26 -1.55 10.78
C THR A 31 7.35 -0.47 11.85
N ILE A 32 6.88 0.76 11.58
CA ILE A 32 6.88 1.86 12.56
C ILE A 32 5.88 1.57 13.68
N VAL A 33 4.70 1.03 13.36
CA VAL A 33 3.72 0.60 14.37
C VAL A 33 4.35 -0.44 15.32
N ASP A 34 5.00 -1.46 14.78
CA ASP A 34 5.67 -2.49 15.59
C ASP A 34 6.82 -1.91 16.45
N GLN A 35 7.48 -0.84 15.98
CA GLN A 35 8.50 -0.13 16.76
C GLN A 35 7.91 0.66 17.92
N LEU A 36 6.68 1.19 17.76
CA LEU A 36 6.00 1.93 18.84
C LEU A 36 5.63 1.05 20.03
N ASP A 37 5.56 -0.28 19.86
CA ASP A 37 5.27 -1.21 20.96
C ASP A 37 6.52 -1.77 21.65
N ARG A 38 7.71 -1.38 21.17
CA ARG A 38 8.99 -1.93 21.59
C ARG A 38 9.73 -1.00 22.56
N PRO A 39 10.14 -1.48 23.74
CA PRO A 39 10.75 -0.63 24.78
C PRO A 39 12.08 0.00 24.34
N GLU A 40 12.82 -0.62 23.41
CA GLU A 40 14.08 -0.09 22.88
C GLU A 40 13.91 1.23 22.11
N PHE A 41 12.70 1.59 21.69
CA PHE A 41 12.42 2.82 20.94
C PHE A 41 11.76 3.92 21.77
N GLU A 42 11.57 3.73 23.08
CA GLU A 42 10.83 4.69 23.92
C GLU A 42 11.44 6.11 23.90
N THR A 43 12.77 6.21 23.84
CA THR A 43 13.48 7.49 23.77
C THR A 43 13.25 8.26 22.47
N ILE A 44 12.84 7.58 21.40
CA ILE A 44 12.55 8.16 20.09
C ILE A 44 11.07 8.09 19.70
N ARG A 45 10.18 7.66 20.62
CA ARG A 45 8.74 7.53 20.37
C ARG A 45 8.11 8.78 19.73
N PRO A 46 8.41 10.03 20.16
CA PRO A 46 7.84 11.22 19.51
C PRO A 46 8.21 11.34 18.02
N THR A 47 9.43 10.95 17.66
CA THR A 47 9.89 10.92 16.27
C THR A 47 9.15 9.86 15.46
N LEU A 48 9.00 8.65 16.01
CA LEU A 48 8.27 7.55 15.35
C LEU A 48 6.79 7.89 15.13
N VAL A 49 6.15 8.56 16.10
CA VAL A 49 4.77 9.06 15.95
C VAL A 49 4.69 10.11 14.83
N GLY A 50 5.67 11.01 14.74
CA GLY A 50 5.75 11.98 13.66
C GLY A 50 5.95 11.33 12.29
N GLU A 51 6.83 10.33 12.20
CA GLU A 51 7.07 9.59 10.96
C GLU A 51 5.84 8.79 10.53
N LEU A 52 5.15 8.12 11.47
CA LEU A 52 3.92 7.38 11.18
C LEU A 52 2.85 8.31 10.59
N LYS A 53 2.63 9.48 11.19
CA LYS A 53 1.67 10.47 10.66
C LYS A 53 2.03 10.95 9.27
N ALA A 54 3.30 11.27 9.03
CA ALA A 54 3.75 11.70 7.71
C ALA A 54 3.59 10.60 6.65
N LEU A 55 3.79 9.33 7.04
CA LEU A 55 3.60 8.19 6.17
C LEU A 55 2.12 7.92 5.88
N ASP A 56 1.26 8.02 6.90
CA ASP A 56 -0.21 7.94 6.74
C ASP A 56 -0.71 9.01 5.76
N GLU A 57 -0.30 10.28 5.92
CA GLU A 57 -0.66 11.37 5.00
C GLU A 57 -0.17 11.11 3.57
N MET A 58 1.03 10.55 3.42
CA MET A 58 1.58 10.20 2.11
C MET A 58 0.83 9.04 1.46
N ILE A 59 0.46 8.03 2.22
CA ILE A 59 -0.33 6.88 1.76
C ILE A 59 -1.71 7.34 1.28
N ASP A 60 -2.40 8.17 2.06
CA ASP A 60 -3.71 8.71 1.70
C ASP A 60 -3.64 9.52 0.39
N ALA A 61 -2.65 10.40 0.27
CA ALA A 61 -2.42 11.17 -0.95
C ALA A 61 -2.08 10.26 -2.15
N TYR A 62 -1.31 9.20 -1.92
CA TYR A 62 -0.93 8.23 -2.96
C TYR A 62 -2.14 7.45 -3.48
N VAL A 63 -2.97 6.92 -2.57
CA VAL A 63 -4.20 6.20 -2.90
C VAL A 63 -5.15 7.10 -3.70
N GLN A 64 -5.31 8.35 -3.29
CA GLN A 64 -6.12 9.32 -4.03
C GLN A 64 -5.54 9.61 -5.42
N HIS A 65 -4.22 9.82 -5.53
CA HIS A 65 -3.57 10.16 -6.80
C HIS A 65 -3.66 9.03 -7.84
N PHE A 66 -3.64 7.78 -7.39
CA PHE A 66 -3.70 6.60 -8.25
C PHE A 66 -5.09 5.93 -8.28
N GLU A 67 -6.09 6.51 -7.62
CA GLU A 67 -7.47 6.00 -7.52
C GLU A 67 -7.56 4.55 -7.01
N LEU A 68 -6.61 4.14 -6.15
CA LEU A 68 -6.43 2.74 -5.75
C LEU A 68 -7.56 2.21 -4.85
N SER A 69 -8.32 3.10 -4.19
CA SER A 69 -9.39 2.72 -3.26
C SER A 69 -10.51 1.90 -3.93
N SER A 70 -10.79 2.17 -5.21
CA SER A 70 -11.76 1.41 -6.01
C SER A 70 -11.29 -0.03 -6.27
N ILE A 71 -9.98 -0.24 -6.37
CA ILE A 71 -9.34 -1.50 -6.77
C ILE A 71 -9.11 -2.40 -5.55
N VAL A 72 -8.70 -1.83 -4.41
CA VAL A 72 -8.51 -2.57 -3.15
C VAL A 72 -9.85 -3.07 -2.61
N SER A 73 -10.95 -2.36 -2.84
CA SER A 73 -12.30 -2.77 -2.43
C SER A 73 -12.94 -3.84 -3.34
N GLU A 74 -12.39 -4.10 -4.52
CA GLU A 74 -12.94 -5.06 -5.49
C GLU A 74 -12.32 -6.46 -5.41
N VAL A 75 -11.31 -6.67 -4.54
CA VAL A 75 -10.79 -8.01 -4.29
C VAL A 75 -11.86 -8.79 -3.51
N PRO A 76 -12.50 -9.82 -4.09
CA PRO A 76 -13.46 -10.63 -3.36
C PRO A 76 -12.69 -11.30 -2.23
N HIS A 77 -13.20 -11.19 -1.00
CA HIS A 77 -12.86 -12.12 0.05
C HIS A 77 -13.42 -13.47 -0.40
N ASP A 78 -12.60 -14.25 -1.09
CA ASP A 78 -12.87 -15.67 -1.33
C ASP A 78 -12.73 -16.36 0.03
N GLU A 79 -13.82 -16.35 0.79
CA GLU A 79 -14.03 -17.30 1.88
C GLU A 79 -14.11 -18.69 1.24
N GLY A 80 -12.94 -19.26 0.96
CA GLY A 80 -12.81 -20.68 0.72
C GLY A 80 -13.12 -21.41 2.01
N ASP A 81 -14.40 -21.79 2.16
CA ASP A 81 -14.82 -22.89 3.02
C ASP A 81 -14.01 -24.15 2.68
N GLU A 82 -13.12 -24.58 3.58
CA GLU A 82 -12.82 -26.01 3.81
C GLU A 82 -12.29 -26.27 5.24
#